data_AF-A0A8H4QL57-F1
#
_entry.id   AF-A0A8H4QL57-F1
#
_cell.length_a   1.000
_cell.length_b   1.000
_cell.length_c   1.000
_cell.angle_alpha   90.00
_cell.angle_beta   90.00
_cell.angle_gamma   90.00
#
_symmetry.space_group_name_H-M   'P 1'
#
loop_
_entity.id
_entity.type
_entity.pdbx_description
1 polymer ?
#
loop_
_entity_poly.entity_id
_entity_poly.type
_entity_poly.pdbx_seq_one_letter_code
_entity_poly.pdbx_strand_id
1 'polypeptide(L)'
;MLPLMGSASGETLLVQTIQFPVISHHRLQRQPHPQDNMGKVHGSLARAGKVKSQTPKVDKQEKKKTPKGRAKKRILYNRRFVNVTTLPGGKRRM
;
A
#
# COMPACT_ATOMS: atom_id res chain seq x y z
N MET A 1 29.41 2.60 -42.05
CA MET A 1 28.74 3.76 -42.69
C MET A 1 28.18 4.64 -41.58
N LEU A 2 28.73 5.84 -41.40
CA LEU A 2 28.27 6.85 -40.46
C LEU A 2 26.97 7.50 -40.98
N PRO A 3 25.98 7.83 -40.13
CA PRO A 3 24.97 8.83 -40.44
C PRO A 3 25.36 10.23 -39.91
N LEU A 4 25.05 11.22 -40.75
CA LEU A 4 25.37 12.64 -40.69
C LEU A 4 24.84 13.40 -39.45
N MET A 5 25.53 14.50 -39.17
CA MET A 5 25.24 15.57 -38.22
C MET A 5 24.22 16.60 -38.76
N GLY A 6 23.61 17.36 -37.84
CA GLY A 6 23.19 18.77 -38.01
C GLY A 6 21.69 18.96 -38.32
N SER A 7 20.98 19.99 -37.84
CA SER A 7 21.40 21.27 -37.28
C SER A 7 20.26 21.92 -36.49
N ALA A 8 20.62 22.52 -35.36
CA ALA A 8 19.80 23.48 -34.64
C ALA A 8 19.98 24.89 -35.24
N SER A 9 18.88 25.62 -35.40
CA SER A 9 18.78 27.09 -35.34
C SER A 9 17.31 27.45 -35.59
N GLY A 10 16.56 28.15 -34.73
CA GLY A 10 17.01 29.22 -33.85
C GLY A 10 16.89 30.54 -34.60
N GLU A 11 15.77 31.23 -34.34
CA GLU A 11 15.65 32.69 -34.34
C GLU A 11 15.61 33.42 -35.69
N THR A 12 14.47 34.06 -35.96
CA THR A 12 14.28 35.52 -36.09
C THR A 12 13.18 35.80 -37.13
N LEU A 13 11.95 36.05 -36.71
CA LEU A 13 10.99 36.92 -37.42
C LEU A 13 10.05 37.54 -36.37
N LEU A 14 10.37 38.75 -35.93
CA LEU A 14 9.80 40.01 -36.42
C LEU A 14 8.51 40.35 -35.66
N VAL A 15 8.73 41.12 -34.58
CA VAL A 15 7.72 41.76 -33.76
C VAL A 15 6.96 42.78 -34.61
N GLN A 16 5.68 42.53 -34.89
CA GLN A 16 4.74 43.57 -35.32
C GLN A 16 3.42 43.41 -34.57
N THR A 17 3.20 44.35 -33.65
CA THR A 17 1.92 45.03 -33.36
C THR A 17 0.63 44.24 -33.53
N ILE A 18 0.05 43.78 -32.42
CA ILE A 18 -1.40 43.55 -32.31
C ILE A 18 -1.89 44.15 -30.99
N GLN A 19 -2.98 44.90 -31.13
CA GLN A 19 -3.62 45.73 -30.14
C GLN A 19 -4.11 44.97 -28.90
N PHE A 20 -4.09 45.66 -27.75
CA PHE A 20 -4.81 45.28 -26.54
C PHE A 20 -6.32 45.54 -26.70
N PRO A 21 -7.20 44.53 -26.53
CA PRO A 21 -8.59 44.78 -26.18
C PRO A 21 -8.77 44.67 -24.66
N VAL A 22 -9.13 45.79 -24.04
CA VAL A 22 -9.65 45.87 -22.67
C VAL A 22 -10.94 45.05 -22.62
N ILE A 23 -10.88 43.86 -22.04
CA ILE A 23 -12.07 43.06 -21.71
C ILE A 23 -12.20 43.06 -20.19
N SER A 24 -13.14 43.88 -19.73
CA SER A 24 -13.71 43.85 -18.39
C SER A 24 -14.32 42.47 -18.13
N HIS A 25 -13.56 41.57 -17.53
CA HIS A 25 -14.15 40.39 -16.91
C HIS A 25 -14.72 40.82 -15.55
N HIS A 26 -16.03 41.08 -15.56
CA HIS A 26 -16.86 40.98 -14.37
C HIS A 26 -16.46 39.72 -13.61
N ARG A 27 -15.91 39.92 -12.40
CA ARG A 27 -15.64 38.87 -11.41
C ARG A 27 -16.96 38.19 -11.08
N LEU A 28 -17.30 37.12 -11.79
CA LEU A 28 -18.32 36.17 -11.37
C LEU A 28 -17.84 35.57 -10.05
N GLN A 29 -18.42 36.02 -8.94
CA GLN A 29 -18.33 35.35 -7.66
C GLN A 29 -18.94 33.95 -7.84
N ARG A 30 -18.11 32.93 -7.99
CA ARG A 30 -18.55 31.54 -7.91
C ARG A 30 -19.09 31.30 -6.50
N GLN A 31 -20.40 31.03 -6.41
CA GLN A 31 -21.03 30.60 -5.16
C GLN A 31 -20.54 29.19 -4.79
N PRO A 32 -20.18 28.91 -3.52
CA PRO A 32 -19.76 27.58 -3.10
C PRO A 32 -20.95 26.60 -3.12
N HIS A 33 -20.71 25.42 -3.69
CA HIS A 33 -21.69 24.33 -3.79
C HIS A 33 -21.96 23.71 -2.41
N PRO A 34 -23.22 23.38 -2.06
CA PRO A 34 -23.55 22.80 -0.77
C PRO A 34 -23.05 21.35 -0.65
N GLN A 35 -22.13 21.16 0.30
CA GLN A 35 -21.90 19.98 1.15
C GLN A 35 -22.05 18.61 0.47
N ASP A 36 -20.91 17.99 0.15
CA ASP A 36 -20.80 16.59 -0.22
C ASP A 36 -21.53 15.69 0.79
N ASN A 37 -22.53 14.96 0.29
CA ASN A 37 -23.29 13.95 1.01
C ASN A 37 -22.38 12.83 1.54
N MET A 38 -21.83 13.02 2.74
CA MET A 38 -21.18 11.98 3.54
C MET A 38 -22.23 10.93 3.89
N GLY A 39 -22.22 9.80 3.18
CA GLY A 39 -23.16 8.70 3.36
C GLY A 39 -23.37 8.35 4.83
N LYS A 40 -24.64 8.18 5.22
CA LYS A 40 -25.08 7.90 6.59
C LYS A 40 -24.35 6.67 7.16
N VAL A 41 -23.31 6.94 7.97
CA VAL A 41 -22.51 5.91 8.64
C VAL A 41 -23.41 5.17 9.62
N HIS A 42 -23.76 3.92 9.31
CA HIS A 42 -24.52 3.07 10.23
C HIS A 42 -23.56 2.28 11.11
N GLY A 43 -23.59 2.60 12.40
CA GLY A 43 -22.82 1.95 13.45
C GLY A 43 -22.22 2.98 14.40
N SER A 44 -22.52 2.86 15.70
CA SER A 44 -21.87 3.69 16.71
C SER A 44 -20.44 3.21 16.93
N LEU A 45 -19.51 4.16 17.01
CA LEU A 45 -18.10 3.90 17.31
C LEU A 45 -17.89 3.31 18.72
N ALA A 46 -18.93 3.35 19.56
CA ALA A 46 -18.94 2.87 20.95
C ALA A 46 -18.54 1.40 21.13
N ARG A 47 -18.60 0.58 20.08
CA ARG A 47 -18.21 -0.84 20.12
C ARG A 47 -16.80 -1.11 19.59
N ALA A 48 -16.08 -0.10 19.11
CA ALA A 48 -14.74 -0.27 18.59
C ALA A 48 -13.80 -0.80 19.71
N GLY A 49 -13.00 -1.82 19.41
CA GLY A 49 -12.01 -2.35 20.35
C GLY A 49 -12.54 -3.20 21.51
N LYS A 50 -13.88 -3.34 21.70
CA LYS A 50 -14.50 -4.10 22.81
C LYS A 50 -13.87 -5.47 23.06
N VAL A 51 -13.63 -6.24 22.00
CA VAL A 51 -13.11 -7.62 22.12
C VAL A 51 -11.66 -7.66 22.59
N LYS A 52 -10.84 -6.68 22.19
CA LYS A 52 -9.41 -6.63 22.56
C LYS A 52 -9.21 -6.16 24.00
N SER A 53 -10.09 -5.29 24.52
CA SER A 53 -10.04 -4.84 25.92
C SER A 53 -10.67 -5.84 26.89
N GLN A 54 -11.69 -6.59 26.44
CA GLN A 54 -12.34 -7.62 27.26
C GLN A 54 -11.47 -8.88 27.44
N THR A 55 -10.57 -9.17 26.50
CA THR A 55 -9.70 -10.35 26.59
C THR A 55 -8.56 -10.12 27.60
N PRO A 56 -8.28 -11.08 28.49
CA PRO A 56 -7.19 -10.93 29.46
C PRO A 56 -5.85 -10.80 28.72
N LYS A 57 -5.04 -9.82 29.14
CA LYS A 57 -3.74 -9.58 28.52
C LYS A 57 -2.74 -10.62 29.02
N VAL A 58 -2.39 -11.57 28.15
CA VAL A 58 -1.34 -12.56 28.43
C VAL A 58 0.00 -12.04 27.96
N ASP A 59 0.98 -11.96 28.87
CA ASP A 59 2.34 -11.61 28.53
C ASP A 59 3.05 -12.71 27.74
N LYS A 60 4.00 -12.31 26.90
CA LYS A 60 4.77 -13.25 26.10
C LYS A 60 5.70 -14.03 27.01
N GLN A 61 5.45 -15.33 27.15
CA GLN A 61 6.39 -16.23 27.81
C GLN A 61 7.74 -16.22 27.11
N GLU A 62 8.82 -16.15 27.90
CA GLU A 62 10.17 -16.29 27.39
C GLU A 62 10.38 -17.72 26.88
N LYS A 63 10.66 -17.84 25.57
CA LYS A 63 10.89 -19.12 24.90
C LYS A 63 12.30 -19.13 24.33
N LYS A 64 12.98 -20.28 24.46
CA LYS A 64 14.30 -20.50 23.88
C LYS A 64 14.29 -20.19 22.39
N LYS A 65 15.34 -19.53 21.90
CA LYS A 65 15.47 -19.16 20.49
C LYS A 65 15.47 -20.44 19.65
N THR A 66 14.55 -20.52 18.70
CA THR A 66 14.58 -21.58 17.70
C THR A 66 15.73 -21.32 16.71
N PRO A 67 16.55 -22.34 16.40
CA PRO A 67 17.61 -22.17 15.41
C PRO A 67 16.99 -21.77 14.07
N LYS A 68 17.76 -21.05 13.24
CA LYS A 68 17.32 -20.54 11.94
C LYS A 68 17.98 -21.31 10.79
N GLY A 69 17.46 -21.15 9.57
CA GLY A 69 18.03 -21.73 8.35
C GLY A 69 18.06 -23.26 8.33
N ARG A 70 19.23 -23.81 7.97
CA ARG A 70 19.45 -25.25 7.75
C ARG A 70 19.21 -26.09 9.00
N ALA A 71 19.66 -25.61 10.17
CA ALA A 71 19.46 -26.31 11.44
C ALA A 71 17.98 -26.53 11.76
N LYS A 72 17.13 -25.51 11.53
CA LYS A 72 15.67 -25.64 11.68
C LYS A 72 15.08 -26.68 10.73
N LYS A 73 15.53 -26.69 9.47
CA LYS A 73 15.06 -27.64 8.46
C LYS A 73 15.41 -29.07 8.82
N ARG A 74 16.61 -29.33 9.37
CA ARG A 74 17.01 -30.66 9.87
C ARG A 74 16.11 -31.12 11.01
N ILE A 75 15.86 -30.26 12.02
CA ILE A 75 14.97 -30.58 13.14
C ILE A 75 13.54 -30.88 12.64
N LEU A 76 13.03 -30.09 11.70
CA LEU A 76 11.70 -30.31 11.12
C LEU A 76 11.61 -31.61 10.32
N TYR A 77 12.64 -31.95 9.53
CA TYR A 77 12.69 -33.19 8.77
C TYR A 77 12.69 -34.40 9.70
N ASN A 78 13.57 -34.40 10.70
CA ASN A 78 13.66 -35.48 11.68
C ASN A 78 12.31 -35.65 12.43
N ARG A 79 11.68 -34.55 12.86
CA ARG A 79 10.38 -34.58 13.57
C ARG A 79 9.20 -35.00 12.70
N ARG A 80 9.26 -34.79 11.38
CA ARG A 80 8.15 -35.09 10.47
C ARG A 80 8.22 -36.47 9.86
N PHE A 81 9.43 -36.98 9.60
CA PHE A 81 9.64 -38.13 8.73
C PHE A 81 10.51 -39.23 9.33
N VAL A 82 11.54 -38.88 10.12
CA VAL A 82 12.50 -39.88 10.63
C VAL A 82 12.05 -40.46 11.96
N ASN A 83 11.65 -39.60 12.89
CA ASN A 83 11.32 -39.99 14.27
C ASN A 83 9.84 -40.36 14.45
N VAL A 84 9.05 -40.36 13.37
CA VAL A 84 7.61 -40.65 13.43
C VAL A 84 7.29 -41.75 12.43
N THR A 85 7.04 -42.96 12.93
CA THR A 85 6.47 -44.09 12.19
C THR A 85 4.96 -43.89 12.08
N THR A 86 4.49 -43.28 11.00
CA THR A 86 3.07 -43.38 10.63
C THR A 86 2.85 -44.74 9.99
N LEU A 87 1.90 -45.52 10.51
CA LEU A 87 1.41 -46.75 9.87
C LEU A 87 1.04 -46.43 8.40
N PRO A 88 1.23 -47.37 7.45
CA PRO A 88 0.83 -47.16 6.06
C PRO A 88 -0.66 -46.80 6.01
N GLY A 89 -0.97 -45.59 5.55
CA GLY A 89 -2.34 -45.05 5.48
C GLY A 89 -2.68 -43.96 6.52
N GLY A 90 -1.85 -43.72 7.53
CA GLY A 90 -2.11 -42.70 8.56
C GLY A 90 -1.57 -41.30 8.18
N LYS A 91 -2.44 -40.37 7.75
CA LYS A 91 -2.02 -38.96 7.53
C LYS A 91 -1.83 -38.24 8.87
N ARG A 92 -0.61 -37.76 9.12
CA ARG A 92 -0.22 -37.06 10.36
C ARG A 92 -1.02 -35.76 10.57
N ARG A 93 -1.66 -35.60 11.72
CA ARG A 93 -2.20 -34.30 12.20
C ARG A 93 -1.05 -33.52 12.86
N MET A 94 -0.74 -32.32 12.35
CA MET A 94 0.37 -31.49 12.83
C MET A 94 -0.13 -30.40 13.77
#